data_AF-A0A317YA41-F1
#
_entry.id   AF-A0A317YA41-F1
#
_cell.length_a   1.000
_cell.length_b   1.000
_cell.length_c   1.000
_cell.angle_alpha   90.00
_cell.angle_beta   90.00
_cell.angle_gamma   90.00
#
_symmetry.space_group_name_H-M   'P 1'
#
loop_
_entity.id
_entity.type
_entity.pdbx_description
1 polymer ?
#
loop_
_entity_poly.entity_id
_entity_poly.type
_entity_poly.pdbx_seq_one_letter_code
_entity_poly.pdbx_strand_id
1 'polypeptide(L)'
;MFYTNFHCRKLLGQQLSGLDVRDLQNLENQLETSLRNIRLKMGYLMHQENIELHNKVNLLHQENIKLRRKAYGQGVNEHPTSTTVRHSILNTENEDVRINLELSVQGDKSETPSIG
;
A
#
# COMPACT_ATOMS: atom_id res chain seq x y z
N MET A 1 -23.80 8.53 28.98
CA MET A 1 -22.83 9.22 28.10
C MET A 1 -21.41 9.35 28.69
N PHE A 2 -21.20 9.28 30.01
CA PHE A 2 -19.85 9.41 30.61
C PHE A 2 -18.91 8.22 30.35
N TYR A 3 -19.46 7.00 30.21
CA TYR A 3 -18.67 5.79 29.97
C TYR A 3 -17.91 5.79 28.64
N THR A 4 -18.52 6.30 27.57
CA THR A 4 -17.88 6.38 26.25
C THR A 4 -16.72 7.38 26.26
N ASN A 5 -16.83 8.48 27.01
CA ASN A 5 -15.74 9.44 27.15
C ASN A 5 -14.54 8.86 27.92
N PHE A 6 -14.80 8.13 29.00
CA PHE A 6 -13.75 7.53 29.82
C PHE A 6 -13.00 6.41 29.10
N HIS A 7 -13.72 5.54 28.38
CA HIS A 7 -13.10 4.49 27.59
C HIS A 7 -12.22 5.06 26.47
N CYS A 8 -12.70 6.08 25.74
CA CYS A 8 -11.90 6.77 24.73
C CYS A 8 -10.63 7.41 25.33
N ARG A 9 -10.72 8.02 26.52
CA ARG A 9 -9.54 8.58 27.21
C ARG A 9 -8.49 7.51 27.51
N LYS A 10 -8.90 6.34 28.00
CA LYS A 10 -7.99 5.21 28.25
C LYS A 10 -7.30 4.74 26.98
N LEU A 11 -8.06 4.57 25.88
CA LEU A 11 -7.50 4.23 24.58
C LEU A 11 -6.52 5.28 24.04
N LEU A 12 -6.67 6.55 24.44
CA LEU A 12 -5.75 7.65 24.13
C LEU A 12 -4.58 7.78 25.13
N GLY A 13 -4.41 6.83 26.06
CA GLY A 13 -3.36 6.87 27.08
C GLY A 13 -3.61 7.83 28.23
N GLN A 14 -4.85 8.31 28.41
CA GLN A 14 -5.22 9.24 29.48
C GLN A 14 -5.90 8.51 30.64
N GLN A 15 -5.74 9.04 31.87
CA GLN A 15 -6.41 8.55 33.09
C GLN A 15 -6.16 7.05 33.35
N LEU A 16 -4.91 6.61 33.21
CA LEU A 16 -4.48 5.22 33.40
C LEU A 16 -4.16 4.88 34.87
N SER A 17 -4.06 5.87 35.76
CA SER A 17 -3.61 5.71 37.14
C SER A 17 -4.46 4.80 38.04
N GLY A 18 -5.64 4.38 37.58
CA GLY A 18 -6.52 3.44 38.28
C GLY A 18 -6.58 2.04 37.66
N LEU A 19 -5.70 1.73 36.68
CA LEU A 19 -5.61 0.42 36.07
C LEU A 19 -4.50 -0.40 36.75
N ASP A 20 -4.75 -1.69 36.94
CA ASP A 20 -3.70 -2.61 37.36
C ASP A 20 -2.83 -3.04 36.16
N VAL A 21 -1.77 -3.79 36.43
CA VAL A 21 -0.83 -4.26 35.39
C VAL A 21 -1.55 -5.12 34.32
N ARG A 22 -2.55 -5.91 34.71
CA ARG A 22 -3.29 -6.78 33.79
C ARG A 22 -4.18 -5.97 32.87
N ASP A 23 -4.87 -4.97 33.42
CA ASP A 23 -5.71 -4.06 32.66
C ASP A 23 -4.89 -3.23 31.68
N LEU A 24 -3.70 -2.77 32.09
CA LEU A 24 -2.75 -2.07 31.21
C LEU A 24 -2.26 -2.97 30.08
N GLN A 25 -1.89 -4.21 30.38
CA GLN A 25 -1.47 -5.17 29.35
C GLN A 25 -2.60 -5.47 28.35
N ASN A 26 -3.83 -5.60 28.83
CA ASN A 26 -4.98 -5.84 27.95
C ASN A 26 -5.25 -4.62 27.06
N LEU A 27 -5.14 -3.41 27.62
CA LEU A 27 -5.29 -2.16 26.87
C LEU A 27 -4.21 -2.03 25.78
N GLU A 28 -2.96 -2.36 26.10
CA GLU A 28 -1.86 -2.39 25.14
C GLU A 28 -2.14 -3.39 24.01
N ASN A 29 -2.49 -4.64 24.34
CA ASN A 29 -2.81 -5.67 23.36
C ASN A 29 -3.99 -5.26 22.45
N GLN A 30 -4.99 -4.59 23.02
CA GLN A 30 -6.14 -4.07 22.27
C GLN A 30 -5.71 -2.98 21.28
N LEU A 31 -4.87 -2.02 21.71
CA LEU A 31 -4.36 -0.96 20.86
C LEU A 31 -3.43 -1.50 19.77
N GLU A 32 -2.53 -2.42 20.11
CA GLU A 32 -1.62 -3.05 19.17
C GLU A 32 -2.39 -3.82 18.09
N THR A 33 -3.33 -4.67 18.49
CA THR A 33 -4.15 -5.46 17.56
C THR A 33 -4.98 -4.55 16.65
N SER A 34 -5.62 -3.53 17.22
CA SER A 34 -6.42 -2.58 16.45
C SER A 34 -5.57 -1.80 15.45
N LEU A 35 -4.42 -1.28 15.87
CA LEU A 35 -3.52 -0.53 15.00
C LEU A 35 -2.94 -1.39 13.89
N ARG A 36 -2.56 -2.65 14.19
CA ARG A 36 -2.13 -3.63 13.20
C ARG A 36 -3.23 -3.87 12.16
N ASN A 37 -4.47 -4.08 12.59
CA ASN A 37 -5.60 -4.29 11.70
C ASN A 37 -5.89 -3.05 10.82
N ILE A 38 -5.82 -1.85 11.38
CA ILE A 38 -5.99 -0.59 10.63
C ILE A 38 -4.90 -0.47 9.56
N ARG A 39 -3.62 -0.68 9.92
CA ARG A 39 -2.49 -0.63 8.98
C ARG A 39 -2.64 -1.64 7.84
N LEU A 40 -2.99 -2.89 8.17
CA LEU A 40 -3.23 -3.94 7.17
C LEU A 40 -4.37 -3.57 6.22
N LYS A 41 -5.49 -3.10 6.76
CA LYS A 41 -6.65 -2.71 5.95
C LYS A 41 -6.34 -1.52 5.06
N MET A 42 -5.66 -0.50 5.59
CA MET A 42 -5.23 0.65 4.80
C MET A 42 -4.28 0.23 3.67
N GLY A 43 -3.26 -0.57 3.97
CA GLY A 43 -2.31 -1.07 2.98
C GLY A 43 -3.01 -1.87 1.87
N TYR A 44 -3.92 -2.76 2.24
CA TYR A 44 -4.72 -3.53 1.28
C TYR A 44 -5.55 -2.64 0.36
N LEU A 45 -6.30 -1.68 0.91
CA LEU A 45 -7.15 -0.78 0.13
C LEU A 45 -6.32 0.11 -0.81
N MET A 46 -5.23 0.67 -0.31
CA MET A 46 -4.32 1.49 -1.13
C MET A 46 -3.71 0.69 -2.28
N HIS A 47 -3.29 -0.56 -2.02
CA HIS A 47 -2.74 -1.42 -3.06
C HIS A 47 -3.79 -1.77 -4.12
N GLN A 48 -5.01 -2.09 -3.68
CA GLN A 48 -6.13 -2.39 -4.57
C GLN A 48 -6.49 -1.19 -5.46
N GLU A 49 -6.54 0.01 -4.88
CA GLU A 49 -6.81 1.25 -5.62
C GLU A 49 -5.69 1.56 -6.63
N ASN A 50 -4.44 1.39 -6.25
CA ASN A 50 -3.30 1.57 -7.16
C ASN A 50 -3.38 0.62 -8.38
N ILE A 51 -3.73 -0.66 -8.17
CA ILE A 51 -3.92 -1.62 -9.25
C ILE A 51 -5.06 -1.16 -10.18
N GLU A 52 -6.19 -0.75 -9.62
CA GLU A 52 -7.33 -0.31 -10.41
C GLU A 52 -7.00 0.95 -11.25
N LEU A 53 -6.32 1.93 -10.66
CA LEU A 53 -5.88 3.14 -11.35
C LEU A 53 -4.87 2.82 -12.45
N HIS A 54 -3.91 1.94 -12.19
CA HIS A 54 -2.94 1.50 -13.19
C HIS A 54 -3.63 0.86 -14.40
N ASN A 55 -4.61 -0.02 -14.16
CA ASN A 55 -5.41 -0.63 -15.22
C ASN A 55 -6.20 0.40 -16.04
N LYS A 56 -6.81 1.38 -15.37
CA LYS A 56 -7.53 2.48 -16.05
C LYS A 56 -6.60 3.32 -16.93
N VAL A 57 -5.42 3.69 -16.42
CA VAL A 57 -4.40 4.42 -17.18
C VAL A 57 -3.97 3.63 -18.41
N ASN A 58 -3.72 2.32 -18.25
CA ASN A 58 -3.33 1.46 -19.36
C ASN A 58 -4.42 1.38 -20.44
N LEU A 59 -5.69 1.25 -20.04
CA LEU A 59 -6.81 1.22 -20.98
C LEU A 59 -6.96 2.54 -21.75
N LEU A 60 -6.92 3.67 -21.03
CA LEU A 60 -6.99 5.02 -21.63
C LEU A 60 -5.81 5.29 -22.56
N HIS A 61 -4.62 4.78 -22.22
CA HIS A 61 -3.44 4.90 -23.07
C HIS A 61 -3.61 4.14 -24.39
N GLN A 62 -4.10 2.89 -24.33
CA GLN A 62 -4.39 2.11 -25.52
C GLN A 62 -5.47 2.75 -26.39
N GLU A 63 -6.53 3.29 -25.78
CA GLU A 63 -7.57 4.02 -26.49
C GLU A 63 -7.01 5.30 -27.16
N ASN A 64 -6.19 6.07 -26.44
CA ASN A 64 -5.53 7.25 -27.00
C ASN A 64 -4.67 6.91 -28.22
N ILE A 65 -3.90 5.82 -28.18
CA ILE A 65 -3.10 5.36 -29.33
C ILE A 65 -4.02 5.05 -30.52
N LYS A 66 -5.13 4.33 -30.29
CA LYS A 66 -6.10 3.99 -31.34
C LYS A 66 -6.74 5.25 -31.93
N LEU A 67 -7.14 6.20 -31.09
CA LEU A 67 -7.74 7.46 -31.53
C LEU A 67 -6.76 8.33 -32.30
N ARG A 68 -5.51 8.48 -31.83
CA ARG A 68 -4.45 9.19 -32.56
C ARG A 68 -4.20 8.56 -33.93
N ARG A 69 -4.14 7.22 -34.00
CA ARG A 69 -4.01 6.51 -35.27
C ARG A 69 -5.16 6.80 -36.23
N LYS A 70 -6.40 6.91 -35.73
CA LYS A 70 -7.57 7.26 -36.54
C LYS A 70 -7.56 8.74 -36.97
N ALA A 71 -7.26 9.65 -36.05
CA ALA A 71 -7.29 11.10 -36.29
C ALA A 71 -6.21 11.54 -37.28
N TYR A 72 -5.02 10.93 -37.21
CA TYR A 72 -3.89 11.22 -38.10
C TYR A 72 -3.67 10.10 -39.14
N GLY A 73 -4.73 9.38 -39.50
CA GLY A 73 -4.68 8.17 -40.34
C GLY A 73 -3.67 8.23 -41.48
N GLN A 74 -2.66 7.36 -41.39
CA GLN A 74 -1.99 6.69 -42.51
C GLN A 74 -1.50 7.61 -43.64
N GLY A 75 -0.48 8.40 -43.32
CA GLY A 75 0.48 8.94 -44.29
C GLY A 75 1.87 8.35 -44.05
N VAL A 76 2.14 7.21 -44.68
CA VAL A 76 3.48 6.72 -45.10
C VAL A 76 4.41 6.11 -44.03
N ASN A 77 4.68 4.81 -44.25
CA ASN A 77 5.85 4.01 -43.89
C ASN A 77 6.16 3.69 -42.42
N GLU A 78 6.18 2.37 -42.19
CA GLU A 78 6.84 1.68 -41.10
C GLU A 78 8.31 2.11 -41.00
N HIS A 79 8.61 2.90 -39.98
CA HIS A 79 9.94 3.00 -39.41
C HIS A 79 9.77 3.29 -37.91
N PRO A 80 10.55 2.68 -37.00
CA PRO A 80 10.47 2.96 -35.57
C PRO A 80 11.07 4.33 -35.29
N THR A 81 10.34 5.40 -35.63
CA THR A 81 10.81 6.77 -35.45
C THR A 81 10.48 7.21 -34.04
N SER A 82 11.49 7.06 -33.19
CA SER A 82 11.72 7.80 -31.95
C SER A 82 11.19 9.25 -32.01
N THR A 83 9.95 9.48 -31.60
CA THR A 83 9.48 10.78 -31.11
C THR A 83 9.25 10.67 -29.62
N THR A 84 10.32 10.95 -28.90
CA THR A 84 10.47 11.06 -27.46
C THR A 84 9.42 11.98 -26.85
N VAL A 85 8.19 11.49 -26.62
CA VAL A 85 7.34 11.97 -25.52
C VAL A 85 7.49 10.93 -24.42
N ARG A 86 8.43 11.23 -23.55
CA ARG A 86 9.00 10.38 -22.50
C ARG A 86 8.00 10.18 -21.36
N HIS A 87 6.86 9.56 -21.63
CA HIS A 87 5.95 9.02 -20.60
C HIS A 87 5.98 7.50 -20.65
N SER A 88 7.19 6.97 -20.50
CA SER A 88 7.42 5.57 -20.17
C SER A 88 6.85 5.29 -18.77
N ILE A 89 5.57 4.90 -18.71
CA ILE A 89 5.20 3.84 -17.77
C ILE A 89 5.54 2.57 -18.55
N LEU A 90 6.68 1.97 -18.20
CA LEU A 90 7.27 0.84 -18.90
C LEU A 90 6.24 -0.29 -19.04
N ASN A 91 5.75 -0.50 -20.26
CA ASN A 91 5.35 -1.82 -20.72
C ASN A 91 6.54 -2.35 -21.51
N THR A 92 7.41 -3.08 -20.83
CA THR A 92 8.32 -4.01 -21.51
C THR A 92 7.78 -5.39 -21.20
N GLU A 93 7.56 -6.11 -22.29
CA GLU A 93 6.89 -7.40 -22.39
C GLU A 93 7.43 -8.41 -21.37
N ASN A 94 6.52 -9.16 -20.75
CA ASN A 94 6.74 -10.47 -20.12
C ASN A 94 8.18 -10.78 -19.68
N GLU A 95 8.55 -10.43 -18.44
CA GLU A 95 9.36 -11.28 -17.56
C GLU A 95 9.28 -10.70 -16.14
N ASP A 96 8.62 -11.44 -15.26
CA ASP A 96 8.93 -11.61 -13.83
C ASP A 96 9.29 -10.44 -12.90
N VAL A 97 8.88 -9.20 -13.17
CA VAL A 97 8.90 -8.15 -12.13
C VAL A 97 7.57 -8.14 -11.40
N ARG A 98 7.33 -9.21 -10.63
CA ARG A 98 6.55 -9.07 -9.41
C ARG A 98 7.25 -8.00 -8.59
N ILE A 99 6.74 -6.77 -8.59
CA ILE A 99 7.03 -5.84 -7.50
C ILE A 99 6.36 -6.48 -6.29
N ASN A 100 7.06 -7.42 -5.65
CA ASN A 100 6.73 -7.90 -4.34
C ASN A 100 6.83 -6.66 -3.45
N LEU A 101 5.69 -6.02 -3.17
CA LEU A 101 5.57 -5.17 -1.99
C LEU A 101 5.69 -6.11 -0.78
N GLU A 102 6.91 -6.56 -0.49
CA GLU A 102 7.25 -7.19 0.76
C GLU A 102 7.02 -6.14 1.84
N LEU A 103 5.86 -6.23 2.49
CA LEU A 103 5.67 -5.68 3.81
C LEU A 103 6.71 -6.37 4.69
N SER A 104 7.82 -5.68 4.94
CA SER A 104 8.83 -6.12 5.91
C SER A 104 8.16 -6.21 7.27
N VAL A 105 7.67 -7.40 7.61
CA VAL A 105 7.51 -7.82 9.01
C VAL A 105 8.88 -8.30 9.43
N GLN A 106 9.74 -7.35 9.81
CA GLN A 106 11.01 -7.66 10.43
C GLN A 106 10.81 -7.61 11.94
N GLY A 107 10.78 -8.81 12.52
CA GLY A 107 10.73 -9.04 13.95
C GLY A 107 11.23 -10.45 14.23
N ASP A 108 12.40 -10.80 13.70
CA ASP A 108 13.05 -12.06 14.03
C ASP A 108 14.15 -11.83 15.07
N LYS A 109 13.91 -12.45 16.23
CA LYS A 109 14.87 -13.26 17.01
C LYS A 109 16.22 -12.62 17.34
N SER A 110 16.35 -12.09 18.56
CA SER A 110 17.64 -11.99 19.24
C SER A 110 17.94 -13.33 19.93
N GLU A 111 18.70 -14.19 19.26
CA GLU A 111 19.52 -15.20 19.93
C GLU A 111 20.69 -14.49 20.63
N THR A 112 20.83 -14.71 21.94
CA THR A 112 21.99 -14.28 22.72
C THR A 112 23.12 -15.31 22.57
N PRO A 113 24.39 -14.91 22.33
CA PRO A 113 25.49 -15.86 22.37
C PRO A 113 25.85 -16.19 23.82
N SER A 114 25.90 -17.50 24.10
CA SER A 114 26.58 -18.07 25.25
C SER A 114 28.07 -17.71 25.19
N ILE A 115 28.59 -17.16 26.28
CA ILE A 115 30.04 -17.16 26.58
C ILE A 115 30.16 -17.83 27.95
N GLY A 116 31.04 -18.82 28.02
CA GLY A 116 31.41 -19.54 29.25
C GLY A 116 32.27 -18.75 30.20
#